data_AF-A0A067PEC9-F1
#
_entry.id   AF-A0A067PEC9-F1
#
_cell.length_a   1.000
_cell.length_b   1.000
_cell.length_c   1.000
_cell.angle_alpha   90.00
_cell.angle_beta   90.00
_cell.angle_gamma   90.00
#
_symmetry.space_group_name_H-M   'P 1'
#
loop_
_entity.id
_entity.type
_entity.pdbx_description
1 polymer ?
#
loop_
_entity_poly.entity_id
_entity_poly.type
_entity_poly.pdbx_seq_one_letter_code
_entity_poly.pdbx_strand_id
1 'polypeptide(L)' 'MVESISHAIPKEEFGVYPGYVDPLIPKSKWPTQYWGANYPRLLQIKSKYDPKHVFSNPQSVGSESDKDFHGVINA' A
#
# COMPACT_ATOMS: atom_id res chain seq x y z
N MET A 1 0.84 -2.12 14.15
CA MET A 1 -0.32 -2.87 14.67
C MET A 1 -0.35 -4.32 14.19
N VAL A 2 -0.38 -4.56 12.87
CA VAL A 2 -0.40 -5.92 12.30
C VAL A 2 0.72 -6.81 12.83
N GLU A 3 1.94 -6.26 12.95
CA GLU A 3 3.09 -7.03 13.43
C GLU A 3 2.88 -7.65 14.82
N SER A 4 2.31 -6.93 15.78
CA SER A 4 2.06 -7.45 17.13
C SER A 4 1.06 -8.61 17.12
N ILE A 5 0.03 -8.53 16.27
CA ILE A 5 -1.00 -9.59 16.15
C ILE A 5 -0.42 -10.80 15.41
N SER A 6 0.32 -10.58 14.32
CA SER A 6 0.98 -11.65 13.57
C SER A 6 1.99 -12.43 14.43
N HIS A 7 2.70 -11.77 15.35
CA HIS A 7 3.58 -12.47 16.29
C HIS A 7 2.81 -13.35 17.28
N ALA A 8 1.63 -12.91 17.72
CA ALA A 8 0.78 -13.66 18.65
C ALA A 8 0.05 -14.83 17.97
N ILE A 9 -0.27 -14.71 16.68
CA ILE A 9 -1.02 -15.70 15.90
C ILE A 9 -0.30 -15.96 14.56
N PRO A 10 0.79 -16.75 14.55
CA PRO A 10 1.68 -16.86 13.39
C PRO A 10 1.11 -17.66 12.22
N LYS A 11 -0.02 -18.36 12.40
CA LYS A 11 -0.63 -19.20 11.35
C LYS A 11 -1.63 -18.45 10.47
N GLU A 12 -1.97 -17.22 10.84
CA GLU A 12 -2.99 -16.44 10.15
C GLU A 12 -2.37 -15.22 9.46
N GLU A 13 -2.89 -14.89 8.29
CA GLU A 13 -2.52 -13.67 7.57
C GLU A 13 -3.47 -12.53 7.92
N PHE A 14 -2.91 -11.38 8.31
CA PHE A 14 -3.67 -10.19 8.66
C PHE A 14 -3.35 -9.06 7.70
N GLY A 15 -4.39 -8.32 7.32
CA GLY A 15 -4.28 -7.08 6.55
C GLY A 15 -4.59 -5.85 7.39
N VAL A 16 -4.40 -4.68 6.78
CA VAL A 16 -4.88 -3.39 7.28
C VAL A 16 -6.05 -2.96 6.41
N TYR A 17 -7.06 -2.34 7.02
CA TYR A 17 -8.18 -1.78 6.27
C TYR A 17 -7.76 -0.50 5.52
N PRO A 18 -7.84 -0.43 4.18
CA PRO A 18 -7.36 0.74 3.42
C PRO A 18 -8.12 2.03 3.73
N GLY A 19 -9.33 1.95 4.29
CA GLY A 19 -10.09 3.12 4.74
C GLY A 19 -9.55 3.75 6.04
N TYR A 20 -8.56 3.14 6.68
CA TYR A 20 -7.84 3.68 7.84
C TYR A 20 -6.34 3.70 7.53
N VAL A 21 -5.87 4.79 6.94
CA VAL A 21 -4.48 4.92 6.47
C VAL A 21 -3.50 4.94 7.64
N ASP A 22 -2.55 4.00 7.64
CA ASP A 22 -1.41 3.95 8.55
C ASP A 22 -0.11 4.34 7.81
N PRO A 23 0.42 5.55 8.02
CA PRO A 23 1.64 6.02 7.36
C PRO A 23 2.91 5.32 7.85
N LEU A 24 2.84 4.55 8.94
CA LEU A 24 3.99 3.82 9.49
C LEU A 24 4.18 2.44 8.86
N ILE A 25 3.26 1.97 8.00
CA ILE A 25 3.47 0.74 7.25
C ILE A 25 4.64 0.92 6.28
N PRO A 26 5.68 0.06 6.33
CA PRO A 26 6.82 0.16 5.42
C PRO A 26 6.41 0.14 3.94
N LYS A 27 7.16 0.87 3.10
CA LYS A 27 6.94 0.92 1.64
C LYS A 27 6.83 -0.46 0.98
N SER A 28 7.59 -1.44 1.47
CA SER A 28 7.57 -2.82 0.97
C SER A 28 6.39 -3.66 1.44
N LYS A 29 5.64 -3.20 2.45
CA LYS A 29 4.58 -3.98 3.10
C LYS A 29 3.17 -3.46 2.83
N TRP A 30 2.98 -2.16 2.64
CA TRP A 30 1.62 -1.61 2.42
C TRP A 30 0.87 -2.24 1.22
N PRO A 31 1.53 -2.61 0.09
CA PRO A 31 0.81 -3.19 -1.05
C PRO A 31 0.02 -4.44 -0.67
N THR A 32 0.69 -5.37 0.00
CA THR A 32 0.12 -6.65 0.39
C THR A 32 -0.67 -6.56 1.69
N GLN A 33 -0.31 -5.67 2.62
CA GLN A 33 -1.10 -5.47 3.84
C GLN A 33 -2.49 -4.87 3.55
N TYR A 34 -2.62 -3.94 2.60
CA TYR A 34 -3.91 -3.37 2.26
C TYR A 34 -4.72 -4.22 1.28
N TRP A 35 -4.05 -4.83 0.30
CA TRP A 35 -4.74 -5.43 -0.86
C TRP A 35 -4.53 -6.93 -1.02
N GLY A 36 -3.61 -7.52 -0.25
CA GLY A 36 -3.30 -8.95 -0.30
C GLY A 36 -3.07 -9.46 -1.73
N ALA A 37 -3.65 -10.61 -2.03
CA ALA A 37 -3.57 -11.26 -3.34
C ALA A 37 -4.18 -10.45 -4.50
N ASN A 38 -4.97 -9.40 -4.23
CA ASN A 38 -5.54 -8.55 -5.27
C ASN A 38 -4.58 -7.51 -5.83
N TYR A 39 -3.45 -7.26 -5.14
CA TYR A 39 -2.52 -6.20 -5.52
C TYR A 39 -2.05 -6.27 -6.99
N PRO A 40 -1.65 -7.44 -7.53
CA PRO A 40 -1.22 -7.52 -8.93
C PRO A 40 -2.30 -7.11 -9.93
N ARG A 41 -3.56 -7.47 -9.68
CA ARG A 41 -4.70 -7.09 -10.54
C ARG A 41 -5.00 -5.60 -10.42
N LEU A 42 -4.95 -5.04 -9.22
CA LEU A 42 -5.16 -3.60 -9.00
C LEU A 42 -4.06 -2.78 -9.70
N LEU A 43 -2.81 -3.24 -9.65
CA LEU A 43 -1.70 -2.60 -10.36
C LEU A 43 -1.95 -2.56 -11.87
N GLN A 44 -2.39 -3.67 -12.47
CA GLN A 44 -2.76 -3.70 -13.90
C GLN A 44 -3.88 -2.72 -14.24
N ILE A 45 -4.91 -2.63 -13.38
CA ILE A 45 -6.01 -1.67 -13.54
C ILE A 45 -5.48 -0.24 -13.45
N LYS A 46 -4.66 0.08 -12.44
CA LYS A 46 -4.05 1.39 -12.26
C LYS A 46 -3.23 1.78 -13.49
N SER A 47 -2.35 0.90 -13.99
CA SER A 47 -1.54 1.18 -15.18
C SER A 47 -2.39 1.40 -16.43
N LYS A 48 -3.57 0.76 -16.53
CA LYS A 48 -4.49 0.96 -17.67
C LYS A 48 -5.21 2.32 -17.61
N TYR A 49 -5.69 2.72 -16.44
CA TYR A 49 -6.58 3.87 -16.30
C TYR A 49 -5.87 5.16 -15.85
N ASP A 50 -4.73 5.04 -15.17
CA ASP A 50 -3.89 6.16 -14.75
C ASP A 50 -2.40 5.90 -15.05
N PRO A 51 -2.02 5.72 -16.33
CA PRO A 51 -0.64 5.43 -16.72
C PRO A 51 0.34 6.57 -16.41
N LYS A 52 -0.16 7.77 -16.11
CA LYS A 52 0.65 8.95 -15.76
C LYS A 52 0.69 9.21 -14.25
N HIS A 53 0.12 8.32 -13.43
CA HIS A 53 0.09 8.45 -11.98
C HIS A 53 -0.46 9.82 -11.48
N VAL A 54 -1.47 10.36 -12.17
CA VAL A 54 -2.11 11.64 -11.83
C VAL A 54 -2.78 11.55 -10.46
N PHE A 55 -3.37 10.41 -10.14
CA PHE A 55 -4.00 10.15 -8.85
C PHE A 55 -3.02 9.39 -7.95
N SER A 56 -2.09 10.08 -7.32
CA SER A 56 -1.05 9.46 -6.48
C SER A 56 -1.04 10.00 -5.05
N ASN A 57 -0.66 9.13 -4.12
CA ASN A 57 -0.32 9.42 -2.73
C ASN A 57 0.77 8.41 -2.28
N PRO A 58 1.39 8.56 -1.09
CA PRO A 58 2.54 7.74 -0.68
C PRO A 58 2.28 6.22 -0.67
N GLN A 59 1.03 5.78 -0.51
CA GLN A 59 0.60 4.38 -0.41
C GLN A 59 -0.50 4.02 -1.44
N SER A 60 -0.54 4.73 -2.57
CA SER A 60 -1.45 4.41 -3.69
C SER A 60 -0.93 3.22 -4.47
N VAL A 61 -1.82 2.39 -5.02
CA VAL A 61 -1.43 1.31 -5.95
C VAL A 61 -0.45 1.84 -7.01
N GLY A 62 0.76 1.24 -7.09
CA GLY A 62 1.83 1.64 -8.00
C GLY A 62 2.80 2.72 -7.48
N SER A 63 2.59 3.28 -6.29
CA SER A 63 3.46 4.34 -5.74
C SER A 63 4.87 3.85 -5.36
N GLU A 64 5.09 2.54 -5.31
CA GLU A 64 6.41 1.93 -5.10
C GLU A 64 7.37 2.16 -6.29
N SER A 65 6.82 2.39 -7.49
CA SER A 65 7.58 2.69 -8.71
C SER A 65 7.72 4.18 -8.99
N ASP A 66 7.02 5.04 -8.24
CA ASP A 66 7.05 6.49 -8.43
C ASP A 66 8.38 7.08 -7.94
N LYS A 67 9.27 7.43 -8.87
CA LYS A 67 10.57 8.07 -8.60
C LYS A 67 10.44 9.54 -8.20
N ASP A 68 9.27 10.14 -8.43
CA ASP A 68 9.06 11.58 -8.33
C ASP A 68 8.37 12.02 -7.02
N PHE A 69 8.18 11.10 -6.06
CA PHE A 69 7.59 11.44 -4.77
C PHE A 69 8.55 12.28 -3.90
N HIS A 70 8.63 13.58 -4.21
CA HIS A 70 9.24 14.60 -3.36
C HIS A 70 8.33 14.75 -2.15
N GLY A 71 8.72 14.12 -1.04
CA GLY A 71 7.95 14.08 0.19
C GLY A 71 7.49 15.47 0.63
N VAL A 72 6.23 15.79 0.41
CA VAL A 72 5.53 16.83 1.16
C VAL A 72 4.76 16.11 2.26
N ILE A 73 5.51 15.64 3.27
CA ILE A 73 4.96 15.36 4.59
C ILE A 73 4.93 16.71 5.30
N ASN A 74 3.79 17.39 5.25
CA ASN A 74 3.48 18.53 6.10
C ASN A 74 1.97 18.52 6.37
N ALA A 75 1.56 17.76 7.39
CA ALA A 75 0.53 18.06 8.37
C ALA A 75 0.28 16.81 9.22
#